data_AF-A0AAP3H3X0-F1
#
_entry.id   AF-A0AAP3H3X0-F1
#
_cell.length_a   1.000
_cell.length_b   1.000
_cell.length_c   1.000
_cell.angle_alpha   90.00
_cell.angle_beta   90.00
_cell.angle_gamma   90.00
#
_symmetry.space_group_name_H-M   'P 1'
#
loop_
_entity.id
_entity.type
_entity.pdbx_description
1 polymer ?
#
loop_
_entity_poly.entity_id
_entity_poly.type
_entity_poly.pdbx_seq_one_letter_code
_entity_poly.pdbx_strand_id
1 'polypeptide(L)'
;MNPLTSTNPYFTGLFADDEITDLFGGPATAEAFLAYEVALTRAAAEVGQIEADLAARAVAAMAGFAPDVAAVQADLKTDGMAVPGYVRQLKSHVGAELAPAIHPGATSQDLIDTALVLAIRAANAIYLSRLDALSDALEELGRTQGENALLARTRMQAALPITAGHRITTWAAPVQRHAKRLETLRPEVELLQFGGPVGDRQRSQPHGDAMAQLMATELGLNAPERAWHTERDGLATYASWLSALTGSLGKIGQDICLMAQQGVDALAQQGGGSSSAMAHKQNPVTAELLVTLARYNAGQLPLMHQTMVHEQERSGAMWTLEWMVLPAMMTCTGAALRLATEQIQAITRIGDAASPI
;
A
#
# COMPACT_ATOMS: atom_id res chain seq x y z
N MET A 1 8.93 -12.77 4.55
CA MET A 1 9.56 -13.47 3.39
C MET A 1 8.86 -14.81 3.18
N ASN A 2 7.89 -14.88 2.28
CA ASN A 2 7.23 -16.14 1.93
C ASN A 2 7.51 -16.44 0.45
N PRO A 3 8.56 -17.22 0.13
CA PRO A 3 8.97 -17.45 -1.26
C PRO A 3 7.89 -18.14 -2.09
N LEU A 4 6.95 -18.85 -1.45
CA LEU A 4 5.81 -19.45 -2.13
C LEU A 4 4.93 -18.37 -2.74
N THR A 5 4.57 -17.34 -1.98
CA THR A 5 3.63 -16.32 -2.47
C THR A 5 4.31 -15.16 -3.19
N SER A 6 5.64 -15.02 -3.08
CA SER A 6 6.38 -13.91 -3.70
C SER A 6 7.16 -14.27 -4.97
N THR A 7 7.60 -15.52 -5.13
CA THR A 7 8.51 -15.90 -6.23
C THR A 7 8.13 -17.18 -6.95
N ASN A 8 7.25 -18.00 -6.37
CA ASN A 8 6.89 -19.28 -6.96
C ASN A 8 5.71 -19.11 -7.94
N PRO A 9 5.93 -19.26 -9.26
CA PRO A 9 4.91 -18.98 -10.28
C PRO A 9 3.67 -19.87 -10.18
N TYR A 10 3.77 -21.01 -9.47
CA TYR A 10 2.63 -21.89 -9.23
C TYR A 10 1.64 -21.34 -8.19
N PHE A 11 2.07 -20.37 -7.37
CA PHE A 11 1.25 -19.82 -6.28
C PHE A 11 1.05 -18.30 -6.40
N THR A 12 1.97 -17.56 -7.03
CA THR A 12 1.92 -16.10 -7.10
C THR A 12 0.62 -15.60 -7.73
N GLY A 13 0.12 -16.23 -8.80
CA GLY A 13 -1.12 -15.81 -9.47
C GLY A 13 -2.36 -15.75 -8.56
N LEU A 14 -2.34 -16.42 -7.40
CA LEU A 14 -3.43 -16.42 -6.44
C LEU A 14 -3.42 -15.20 -5.49
N PHE A 15 -2.23 -14.64 -5.23
CA PHE A 15 -2.01 -13.60 -4.21
C PHE A 15 -1.40 -12.32 -4.78
N ALA A 16 -0.91 -12.36 -6.00
CA ALA A 16 -0.18 -11.27 -6.62
C ALA A 16 -1.10 -10.09 -6.95
N ASP A 17 -0.49 -8.92 -6.84
CA ASP A 17 -1.01 -7.69 -7.38
C ASP A 17 0.18 -6.94 -7.95
N ASP A 18 0.47 -7.18 -9.23
CA ASP A 18 1.71 -6.69 -9.87
C ASP A 18 1.76 -5.15 -9.82
N GLU A 19 0.62 -4.48 -10.01
CA GLU A 19 0.52 -3.02 -9.95
C GLU A 19 0.96 -2.46 -8.59
N ILE A 20 0.57 -3.08 -7.47
CA ILE A 20 1.03 -2.67 -6.13
C ILE A 20 2.43 -3.18 -5.82
N THR A 21 2.77 -4.39 -6.27
CA THR A 21 4.08 -5.03 -6.01
C THR A 21 5.21 -4.23 -6.67
N ASP A 22 4.98 -3.77 -7.89
CA ASP A 22 5.97 -3.04 -8.70
C ASP A 22 6.35 -1.68 -8.07
N LEU A 23 5.46 -1.08 -7.26
CA LEU A 23 5.76 0.14 -6.50
C LEU A 23 6.89 -0.04 -5.48
N PHE A 24 7.13 -1.28 -5.04
CA PHE A 24 8.22 -1.66 -4.13
C PHE A 24 9.40 -2.32 -4.86
N GLY A 25 9.34 -2.38 -6.18
CA GLY A 25 10.39 -2.97 -7.01
C GLY A 25 11.66 -2.12 -7.05
N GLY A 26 12.75 -2.75 -7.52
CA GLY A 26 14.04 -2.07 -7.73
C GLY A 26 13.95 -0.82 -8.62
N PRO A 27 13.26 -0.88 -9.78
CA PRO A 27 13.09 0.29 -10.64
C PRO A 27 12.37 1.46 -9.95
N ALA A 28 11.23 1.20 -9.30
CA ALA A 28 10.46 2.23 -8.59
C ALA A 28 11.26 2.82 -7.42
N THR A 29 12.03 2.00 -6.70
CA THR A 29 12.93 2.46 -5.63
C THR A 29 14.02 3.40 -6.17
N ALA A 30 14.66 3.04 -7.28
CA ALA A 30 15.70 3.86 -7.90
C ALA A 30 15.14 5.19 -8.43
N GLU A 31 13.95 5.16 -9.03
CA GLU A 31 13.25 6.38 -9.48
C GLU A 31 12.91 7.29 -8.30
N ALA A 32 12.35 6.75 -7.22
CA ALA A 32 12.03 7.50 -6.02
C ALA A 32 13.28 8.11 -5.35
N PHE A 33 14.39 7.36 -5.31
CA PHE A 33 15.65 7.87 -4.79
C PHE A 33 16.19 9.01 -5.64
N LEU A 34 16.15 8.88 -6.97
CA LEU A 34 16.59 9.94 -7.87
C LEU A 34 15.70 11.18 -7.75
N ALA A 35 14.38 11.01 -7.67
CA ALA A 35 13.43 12.10 -7.48
C ALA A 35 13.70 12.86 -6.18
N TYR A 36 13.98 12.15 -5.08
CA TYR A 36 14.38 12.77 -3.82
C TYR A 36 15.66 13.59 -3.95
N GLU A 37 16.72 13.04 -4.56
CA GLU A 37 18.01 13.74 -4.70
C GLU A 37 17.89 14.99 -5.60
N VAL A 38 17.08 14.92 -6.66
CA VAL A 38 16.77 16.08 -7.51
C VAL A 38 16.04 17.15 -6.70
N ALA A 39 14.99 16.78 -5.97
CA ALA A 39 14.21 17.72 -5.16
C ALA A 39 15.07 18.35 -4.05
N LEU A 40 15.91 17.57 -3.37
CA LEU A 40 16.84 18.05 -2.35
C LEU A 40 17.84 19.06 -2.93
N THR A 41 18.41 18.76 -4.09
CA THR A 41 19.40 19.62 -4.75
C THR A 41 18.79 20.94 -5.20
N ARG A 42 17.58 20.89 -5.77
CA ARG A 42 16.83 22.10 -6.17
C ARG A 42 16.43 22.93 -4.96
N ALA A 43 15.90 22.32 -3.92
CA ALA A 43 15.53 23.00 -2.70
C ALA A 43 16.73 23.69 -2.03
N ALA A 44 17.89 23.02 -1.99
CA ALA A 44 19.12 23.60 -1.46
C ALA A 44 19.61 24.81 -2.29
N ALA A 45 19.41 24.80 -3.60
CA ALA A 45 19.75 25.93 -4.47
C ALA A 45 18.80 27.12 -4.27
N GLU A 46 17.51 26.86 -4.21
CA GLU A 46 16.45 27.87 -4.06
C GLU A 46 16.64 28.70 -2.77
N VAL A 47 17.09 28.05 -1.69
CA VAL A 47 17.35 28.71 -0.40
C VAL A 47 18.77 29.29 -0.29
N GLY A 48 19.61 29.12 -1.32
CA GLY A 48 20.99 29.60 -1.35
C GLY A 48 21.98 28.79 -0.51
N GLN A 49 21.63 27.57 -0.09
CA GLN A 49 22.57 26.66 0.60
C GLN A 49 23.63 26.11 -0.35
N ILE A 50 23.30 25.97 -1.64
CA ILE A 50 24.22 25.58 -2.70
C ILE A 50 24.13 26.59 -3.85
N GLU A 51 25.25 26.88 -4.51
CA GLU A 51 25.29 27.74 -5.69
C GLU A 51 24.35 27.24 -6.80
N ALA A 52 23.53 28.13 -7.35
CA ALA A 52 22.48 27.78 -8.31
C ALA A 52 23.03 27.11 -9.59
N ASP A 53 24.18 27.57 -10.10
CA ASP A 53 24.84 26.95 -11.27
C ASP A 53 25.30 25.52 -10.97
N LEU A 54 25.91 25.30 -9.80
CA LEU A 54 26.36 23.98 -9.36
C LEU A 54 25.19 23.00 -9.26
N ALA A 55 24.09 23.44 -8.63
CA ALA A 55 22.88 22.64 -8.48
C ALA A 55 22.22 22.32 -9.83
N ALA A 56 22.09 23.31 -10.72
CA ALA A 56 21.52 23.12 -12.05
C ALA A 56 22.32 22.11 -12.88
N ARG A 57 23.65 22.22 -12.85
CA ARG A 57 24.56 21.28 -13.51
C ARG A 57 24.49 19.88 -12.89
N ALA A 58 24.41 19.78 -11.56
CA ALA A 58 24.26 18.50 -10.87
C ALA A 58 22.94 17.81 -11.24
N VAL A 59 21.80 18.51 -11.19
CA VAL A 59 20.50 17.97 -11.59
C VAL A 59 20.48 17.54 -13.06
N ALA A 60 21.09 18.32 -13.95
CA ALA A 60 21.23 17.91 -15.35
C ALA A 60 22.10 16.64 -15.49
N ALA A 61 23.17 16.53 -14.72
CA ALA A 61 24.06 15.36 -14.73
C ALA A 61 23.46 14.12 -14.03
N MET A 62 22.45 14.28 -13.17
CA MET A 62 21.68 13.15 -12.62
C MET A 62 20.82 12.46 -13.68
N ALA A 63 20.50 13.15 -14.78
CA ALA A 63 19.68 12.59 -15.85
C ALA A 63 20.36 11.38 -16.51
N GLY A 64 19.64 10.27 -16.60
CA GLY A 64 20.18 9.02 -17.16
C GLY A 64 21.02 8.20 -16.17
N PHE A 65 21.09 8.60 -14.89
CA PHE A 65 21.68 7.76 -13.86
C PHE A 65 20.90 6.45 -13.72
N ALA A 66 21.63 5.35 -13.79
CA ALA A 66 21.13 4.01 -13.51
C ALA A 66 22.08 3.33 -12.50
N PRO A 67 21.61 2.96 -11.29
CA PRO A 67 22.47 2.32 -10.31
C PRO A 67 22.82 0.89 -10.71
N ASP A 68 24.06 0.47 -10.42
CA ASP A 68 24.43 -0.94 -10.38
C ASP A 68 23.85 -1.56 -9.10
N VAL A 69 22.65 -2.11 -9.22
CA VAL A 69 21.90 -2.71 -8.11
C VAL A 69 22.63 -3.90 -7.52
N ALA A 70 23.39 -4.67 -8.32
CA ALA A 70 24.14 -5.82 -7.82
C ALA A 70 25.30 -5.37 -6.92
N ALA A 71 26.00 -4.30 -7.31
CA ALA A 71 27.02 -3.68 -6.45
C ALA A 71 26.41 -3.09 -5.17
N VAL A 72 25.27 -2.40 -5.26
CA VAL A 72 24.56 -1.89 -4.07
C VAL A 72 24.18 -3.04 -3.12
N GLN A 73 23.69 -4.16 -3.65
CA GLN A 73 23.35 -5.34 -2.85
C GLN A 73 24.57 -5.99 -2.19
N ALA A 74 25.72 -6.02 -2.86
CA ALA A 74 26.96 -6.54 -2.28
C ALA A 74 27.41 -5.70 -1.07
N ASP A 75 27.26 -4.38 -1.16
CA ASP A 75 27.63 -3.42 -0.11
C ASP A 75 26.70 -3.49 1.12
N LEU A 76 25.46 -4.00 0.98
CA LEU A 76 24.50 -4.13 2.09
C LEU A 76 25.06 -4.89 3.30
N LYS A 77 25.93 -5.89 3.06
CA LYS A 77 26.54 -6.69 4.13
C LYS A 77 27.47 -5.87 5.02
N THR A 78 28.01 -4.78 4.51
CA THR A 78 28.95 -3.90 5.20
C THR A 78 28.24 -2.67 5.74
N ASP A 79 27.40 -2.02 4.93
CA ASP A 79 26.78 -0.74 5.26
C ASP A 79 25.43 -0.90 5.99
N GLY A 80 24.82 -2.10 5.96
CA GLY A 80 23.51 -2.39 6.57
C GLY A 80 22.32 -1.77 5.83
N MET A 81 22.55 -1.01 4.76
CA MET A 81 21.52 -0.29 3.99
C MET A 81 22.03 0.10 2.59
N ALA A 82 21.09 0.27 1.65
CA ALA A 82 21.41 0.50 0.23
C ALA A 82 21.93 1.92 -0.06
N VAL A 83 21.55 2.90 0.77
CA VAL A 83 21.74 4.32 0.47
C VAL A 83 23.20 4.74 0.31
N PRO A 84 24.15 4.34 1.18
CA PRO A 84 25.55 4.72 1.01
C PRO A 84 26.12 4.26 -0.33
N GLY A 85 25.87 3.01 -0.74
CA GLY A 85 26.27 2.47 -2.04
C GLY A 85 25.63 3.24 -3.20
N TYR A 86 24.32 3.48 -3.13
CA TYR A 86 23.59 4.24 -4.14
C TYR A 86 24.12 5.67 -4.30
N VAL A 87 24.30 6.41 -3.19
CA VAL A 87 24.79 7.80 -3.21
C VAL A 87 26.24 7.87 -3.69
N ARG A 88 27.09 6.89 -3.35
CA ARG A 88 28.45 6.80 -3.91
C ARG A 88 28.44 6.64 -5.42
N GLN A 89 27.57 5.78 -5.95
CA GLN A 89 27.41 5.61 -7.40
C GLN A 89 26.89 6.89 -8.06
N LEU A 90 25.89 7.54 -7.47
CA LEU A 90 25.35 8.80 -7.99
C LEU A 90 26.40 9.92 -8.01
N LYS A 91 27.17 10.08 -6.92
CA LYS A 91 28.30 11.04 -6.86
C LYS A 91 29.36 10.75 -7.91
N SER A 92 29.66 9.48 -8.16
CA SER A 92 30.61 9.06 -9.20
C SER A 92 30.07 9.37 -10.60
N HIS A 93 28.78 9.17 -10.83
CA HIS A 93 28.11 9.46 -12.09
C HIS A 93 28.12 10.95 -12.44
N VAL A 94 27.76 11.82 -11.50
CA VAL A 94 27.74 13.28 -11.74
C VAL A 94 29.16 13.90 -11.81
N GLY A 95 30.16 13.18 -11.32
CA GLY A 95 31.56 13.62 -11.31
C GLY A 95 31.94 14.42 -10.06
N ALA A 96 33.25 14.43 -9.76
CA ALA A 96 33.80 14.98 -8.52
C ALA A 96 33.50 16.48 -8.31
N GLU A 97 33.40 17.25 -9.40
CA GLU A 97 33.04 18.68 -9.34
C GLU A 97 31.62 18.89 -8.81
N LEU A 98 30.66 18.05 -9.21
CA LEU A 98 29.24 18.18 -8.89
C LEU A 98 28.83 17.39 -7.64
N ALA A 99 29.65 16.42 -7.22
CA ALA A 99 29.41 15.57 -6.06
C ALA A 99 29.03 16.29 -4.74
N PRO A 100 29.54 17.51 -4.43
CA PRO A 100 29.11 18.25 -3.24
C PRO A 100 27.62 18.64 -3.24
N ALA A 101 26.99 18.71 -4.42
CA ALA A 101 25.56 19.01 -4.53
C ALA A 101 24.65 17.79 -4.28
N ILE A 102 25.22 16.58 -4.15
CA ILE A 102 24.47 15.33 -3.99
C ILE A 102 24.36 14.96 -2.51
N HIS A 103 23.13 14.64 -2.08
CA HIS A 103 22.80 14.27 -0.71
C HIS A 103 23.23 15.29 0.37
N PRO A 104 23.10 16.62 0.17
CA PRO A 104 23.54 17.61 1.16
C PRO A 104 22.63 17.58 2.39
N GLY A 105 23.24 17.39 3.57
CA GLY A 105 22.55 17.48 4.86
C GLY A 105 21.59 16.32 5.20
N ALA A 106 21.19 15.52 4.21
CA ALA A 106 20.31 14.37 4.38
C ALA A 106 21.00 13.16 5.06
N THR A 107 20.18 12.18 5.43
CA THR A 107 20.61 10.86 5.92
C THR A 107 19.92 9.74 5.14
N SER A 108 20.39 8.51 5.30
CA SER A 108 19.82 7.34 4.62
C SER A 108 18.32 7.14 4.90
N GLN A 109 17.87 7.41 6.11
CA GLN A 109 16.45 7.31 6.46
C GLN A 109 15.58 8.33 5.74
N ASP A 110 16.09 9.54 5.48
CA ASP A 110 15.33 10.55 4.74
C ASP A 110 14.99 10.06 3.32
N LEU A 111 15.98 9.44 2.66
CA LEU A 111 15.82 8.87 1.33
C LEU A 111 14.87 7.66 1.33
N ILE A 112 15.07 6.70 2.24
CA ILE A 112 14.29 5.46 2.30
C ILE A 112 12.82 5.74 2.68
N ASP A 113 12.57 6.51 3.74
CA ASP A 113 11.20 6.76 4.20
C ASP A 113 10.45 7.66 3.20
N THR A 114 11.10 8.62 2.55
CA THR A 114 10.45 9.39 1.49
C THR A 114 10.10 8.51 0.28
N ALA A 115 10.98 7.58 -0.11
CA ALA A 115 10.68 6.63 -1.19
C ALA A 115 9.51 5.69 -0.83
N LEU A 116 9.46 5.20 0.41
CA LEU A 116 8.31 4.44 0.92
C LEU A 116 7.03 5.27 0.83
N VAL A 117 7.06 6.54 1.22
CA VAL A 117 5.89 7.41 1.17
C VAL A 117 5.43 7.70 -0.26
N LEU A 118 6.35 7.85 -1.22
CA LEU A 118 6.00 7.96 -2.64
C LEU A 118 5.26 6.70 -3.14
N ALA A 119 5.71 5.51 -2.72
CA ALA A 119 5.00 4.26 -3.00
C ALA A 119 3.63 4.19 -2.31
N ILE A 120 3.51 4.65 -1.04
CA ILE A 120 2.23 4.75 -0.32
C ILE A 120 1.26 5.66 -1.06
N ARG A 121 1.71 6.84 -1.50
CA ARG A 121 0.88 7.79 -2.25
C ARG A 121 0.36 7.18 -3.56
N ALA A 122 1.23 6.49 -4.32
CA ALA A 122 0.83 5.79 -5.53
C ALA A 122 -0.18 4.67 -5.24
N ALA A 123 0.08 3.85 -4.23
CA ALA A 123 -0.82 2.78 -3.80
C ALA A 123 -2.18 3.32 -3.33
N ASN A 124 -2.21 4.45 -2.62
CA ASN A 124 -3.44 5.08 -2.15
C ASN A 124 -4.33 5.54 -3.31
N ALA A 125 -3.74 6.08 -4.39
CA ALA A 125 -4.49 6.43 -5.59
C ALA A 125 -5.13 5.19 -6.24
N ILE A 126 -4.40 4.08 -6.32
CA ILE A 126 -4.90 2.80 -6.81
C ILE A 126 -6.02 2.27 -5.90
N TYR A 127 -5.86 2.32 -4.58
CA TYR A 127 -6.87 1.86 -3.64
C TYR A 127 -8.16 2.66 -3.73
N LEU A 128 -8.10 3.98 -3.86
CA LEU A 128 -9.29 4.81 -4.05
C LEU A 128 -10.03 4.41 -5.33
N SER A 129 -9.32 4.29 -6.45
CA SER A 129 -9.94 3.85 -7.72
C SER A 129 -10.58 2.46 -7.62
N ARG A 130 -9.94 1.51 -6.92
CA ARG A 130 -10.50 0.17 -6.72
C ARG A 130 -11.66 0.14 -5.72
N LEU A 131 -11.65 1.01 -4.71
CA LEU A 131 -12.77 1.19 -3.79
C LEU A 131 -13.99 1.77 -4.50
N ASP A 132 -13.79 2.70 -5.43
CA ASP A 132 -14.85 3.23 -6.29
C ASP A 132 -15.42 2.13 -7.19
N ALA A 133 -14.57 1.38 -7.88
CA ALA A 133 -15.01 0.26 -8.72
C ALA A 133 -15.78 -0.82 -7.93
N LEU A 134 -15.34 -1.15 -6.72
CA LEU A 134 -16.06 -2.07 -5.84
C LEU A 134 -17.41 -1.48 -5.38
N SER A 135 -17.45 -0.18 -5.09
CA SER A 135 -18.68 0.51 -4.69
C SER A 135 -19.71 0.49 -5.82
N ASP A 136 -19.28 0.79 -7.05
CA ASP A 136 -20.12 0.72 -8.26
C ASP A 136 -20.66 -0.69 -8.49
N ALA A 137 -19.81 -1.71 -8.34
CA ALA A 137 -20.22 -3.11 -8.50
C ALA A 137 -21.26 -3.54 -7.44
N LEU A 138 -21.10 -3.09 -6.19
CA LEU A 138 -22.04 -3.37 -5.11
C LEU A 138 -23.36 -2.61 -5.30
N GLU A 139 -23.31 -1.37 -5.79
CA GLU A 139 -24.51 -0.58 -6.13
C GLU A 139 -25.30 -1.25 -7.25
N GLU A 140 -24.63 -1.66 -8.32
CA GLU A 140 -25.27 -2.36 -9.44
C GLU A 140 -25.90 -3.70 -9.01
N LEU A 141 -25.20 -4.48 -8.17
CA LEU A 141 -25.76 -5.71 -7.61
C LEU A 141 -27.00 -5.41 -6.73
N GLY A 142 -26.93 -4.36 -5.91
CA GLY A 142 -28.06 -3.90 -5.10
C GLY A 142 -29.24 -3.45 -5.96
N ARG A 143 -28.99 -2.72 -7.04
CA ARG A 143 -30.03 -2.23 -7.97
C ARG A 143 -30.72 -3.36 -8.72
N THR A 144 -29.97 -4.39 -9.13
CA THR A 144 -30.49 -5.47 -9.98
C THR A 144 -31.10 -6.62 -9.19
N GLN A 145 -30.56 -6.94 -8.02
CA GLN A 145 -30.96 -8.10 -7.22
C GLN A 145 -31.51 -7.73 -5.84
N GLY A 146 -31.51 -6.45 -5.47
CA GLY A 146 -31.78 -6.01 -4.10
C GLY A 146 -33.16 -6.36 -3.57
N GLU A 147 -34.18 -6.40 -4.43
CA GLU A 147 -35.56 -6.74 -4.06
C GLU A 147 -35.80 -8.25 -3.88
N ASN A 148 -34.83 -9.09 -4.24
CA ASN A 148 -34.96 -10.54 -4.08
C ASN A 148 -35.13 -10.92 -2.60
N ALA A 149 -35.99 -11.90 -2.35
CA ALA A 149 -36.20 -12.44 -1.02
C ALA A 149 -34.98 -13.28 -0.59
N LEU A 150 -34.56 -13.11 0.66
CA LEU A 150 -33.42 -13.82 1.22
C LEU A 150 -33.71 -14.17 2.68
N LEU A 151 -33.36 -15.38 3.11
CA LEU A 151 -33.47 -15.74 4.52
C LEU A 151 -32.27 -15.18 5.29
N ALA A 152 -32.50 -14.43 6.36
CA ALA A 152 -31.40 -13.97 7.20
C ALA A 152 -30.79 -15.14 7.99
N ARG A 153 -29.52 -14.99 8.36
CA ARG A 153 -28.80 -15.93 9.23
C ARG A 153 -28.29 -15.21 10.47
N THR A 154 -28.68 -15.68 11.65
CA THR A 154 -28.16 -15.17 12.92
C THR A 154 -27.58 -16.34 13.71
N ARG A 155 -26.34 -16.19 14.20
CA ARG A 155 -25.61 -17.27 14.89
C ARG A 155 -25.65 -18.62 14.14
N MET A 156 -25.47 -18.58 12.82
CA MET A 156 -25.51 -19.75 11.91
C MET A 156 -26.87 -20.44 11.78
N GLN A 157 -27.97 -19.81 12.19
CA GLN A 157 -29.33 -20.36 12.09
C GLN A 157 -30.22 -19.53 11.16
N ALA A 158 -31.21 -20.17 10.53
CA ALA A 158 -32.30 -19.48 9.85
C ALA A 158 -32.97 -18.46 10.79
N ALA A 159 -33.18 -17.24 10.31
CA ALA A 159 -33.87 -16.17 11.02
C ALA A 159 -35.04 -15.64 10.19
N LEU A 160 -35.43 -14.38 10.38
CA LEU A 160 -36.51 -13.76 9.63
C LEU A 160 -36.14 -13.49 8.15
N PRO A 161 -37.11 -13.40 7.23
CA PRO A 161 -36.87 -12.94 5.88
C PRO A 161 -36.31 -11.52 5.84
N ILE A 162 -35.40 -11.27 4.91
CA ILE A 162 -34.86 -9.96 4.54
C ILE A 162 -34.88 -9.85 3.01
N THR A 163 -34.53 -8.67 2.49
CA THR A 163 -34.18 -8.52 1.07
C THR A 163 -32.69 -8.78 0.85
N ALA A 164 -32.30 -9.18 -0.36
CA ALA A 164 -30.90 -9.25 -0.74
C ALA A 164 -30.20 -7.88 -0.59
N GLY A 165 -30.90 -6.79 -0.88
CA GLY A 165 -30.42 -5.42 -0.70
C GLY A 165 -30.04 -5.10 0.75
N HIS A 166 -30.76 -5.65 1.72
CA HIS A 166 -30.38 -5.55 3.13
C HIS A 166 -29.01 -6.18 3.39
N ARG A 167 -28.73 -7.37 2.84
CA ARG A 167 -27.43 -8.05 2.95
C ARG A 167 -26.33 -7.24 2.24
N ILE A 168 -26.56 -6.85 0.99
CA ILE A 168 -25.60 -6.09 0.17
C ILE A 168 -25.23 -4.75 0.82
N THR A 169 -26.18 -4.05 1.44
CA THR A 169 -25.92 -2.81 2.18
C THR A 169 -24.90 -3.02 3.32
N THR A 170 -24.92 -4.19 3.98
CA THR A 170 -23.92 -4.52 5.00
C THR A 170 -22.51 -4.76 4.44
N TRP A 171 -22.39 -5.01 3.13
CA TRP A 171 -21.12 -5.11 2.41
C TRP A 171 -20.65 -3.73 1.93
N ALA A 172 -21.55 -2.92 1.36
CA ALA A 172 -21.23 -1.62 0.78
C ALA A 172 -20.88 -0.54 1.81
N ALA A 173 -21.62 -0.45 2.92
CA ALA A 173 -21.44 0.65 3.86
C ALA A 173 -20.03 0.71 4.50
N PRO A 174 -19.38 -0.41 4.88
CA PRO A 174 -17.98 -0.38 5.30
C PRO A 174 -17.00 0.09 4.21
N VAL A 175 -17.20 -0.29 2.94
CA VAL A 175 -16.33 0.10 1.81
C VAL A 175 -16.30 1.62 1.67
N GLN A 176 -17.47 2.25 1.64
CA GLN A 176 -17.60 3.72 1.57
C GLN A 176 -16.94 4.42 2.77
N ARG A 177 -17.10 3.87 3.98
CA ARG A 177 -16.43 4.44 5.17
C ARG A 177 -14.91 4.32 5.09
N HIS A 178 -14.39 3.24 4.52
CA HIS A 178 -12.94 3.07 4.36
C HIS A 178 -12.36 3.99 3.31
N ALA A 179 -13.07 4.27 2.21
CA ALA A 179 -12.68 5.29 1.23
C ALA A 179 -12.53 6.67 1.89
N LYS A 180 -13.55 7.13 2.61
CA LYS A 180 -13.50 8.41 3.35
C LYS A 180 -12.37 8.46 4.39
N ARG A 181 -12.14 7.34 5.10
CA ARG A 181 -11.04 7.23 6.06
C ARG A 181 -9.68 7.33 5.39
N LEU A 182 -9.51 6.71 4.23
CA LEU A 182 -8.27 6.82 3.47
C LEU A 182 -8.01 8.27 3.09
N GLU A 183 -8.99 8.96 2.52
CA GLU A 183 -8.86 10.39 2.17
C GLU A 183 -8.42 11.24 3.36
N THR A 184 -8.98 10.97 4.55
CA THR A 184 -8.61 11.69 5.79
C THR A 184 -7.20 11.35 6.26
N LEU A 185 -6.76 10.11 6.04
CA LEU A 185 -5.46 9.60 6.48
C LEU A 185 -4.31 9.98 5.54
N ARG A 186 -4.59 10.20 4.25
CA ARG A 186 -3.57 10.54 3.25
C ARG A 186 -2.68 11.71 3.69
N PRO A 187 -3.20 12.86 4.16
CA PRO A 187 -2.35 13.95 4.64
C PRO A 187 -1.44 13.61 5.82
N GLU A 188 -1.81 12.61 6.64
CA GLU A 188 -1.06 12.19 7.83
C GLU A 188 0.05 11.17 7.52
N VAL A 189 -0.04 10.48 6.37
CA VAL A 189 0.95 9.45 5.97
C VAL A 189 1.73 9.82 4.71
N GLU A 190 1.20 10.69 3.86
CA GLU A 190 1.87 11.22 2.66
C GLU A 190 2.80 12.39 3.04
N LEU A 191 3.71 12.14 3.98
CA LEU A 191 4.65 13.11 4.55
C LEU A 191 6.07 12.97 3.95
N LEU A 192 6.73 14.08 3.67
CA LEU A 192 8.17 14.09 3.39
C LEU A 192 8.95 13.63 4.64
N GLN A 193 9.97 12.80 4.47
CA GLN A 193 10.98 12.58 5.51
C GLN A 193 12.26 13.37 5.18
N PHE A 194 12.56 14.39 5.98
CA PHE A 194 13.81 15.14 5.91
C PHE A 194 14.21 15.65 7.29
N GLY A 195 15.27 15.08 7.85
CA GLY A 195 15.76 15.40 9.19
C GLY A 195 17.28 15.41 9.34
N GLY A 196 18.03 14.91 8.36
CA GLY A 196 19.47 14.77 8.47
C GLY A 196 19.88 13.73 9.52
N PRO A 197 21.14 13.74 9.99
CA PRO A 197 21.69 12.61 10.76
C PRO A 197 20.91 12.22 12.01
N VAL A 198 20.35 13.20 12.74
CA VAL A 198 19.69 13.01 14.04
C VAL A 198 18.27 13.59 14.10
N GLY A 199 17.69 13.97 12.96
CA GLY A 199 16.30 14.44 12.87
C GLY A 199 16.08 15.94 13.13
N ASP A 200 17.13 16.72 13.40
CA ASP A 200 17.05 18.14 13.75
C ASP A 200 17.38 19.11 12.59
N ARG A 201 17.69 18.57 11.40
CA ARG A 201 18.12 19.33 10.21
C ARG A 201 19.32 20.25 10.45
N GLN A 202 20.18 19.99 11.46
CA GLN A 202 21.27 20.89 11.84
C GLN A 202 22.21 21.23 10.67
N ARG A 203 22.48 20.24 9.80
CA ARG A 203 23.35 20.40 8.61
C ARG A 203 22.75 21.25 7.50
N SER A 204 21.47 21.61 7.61
CA SER A 204 20.74 22.43 6.65
C SER A 204 20.24 23.73 7.28
N GLN A 205 20.63 24.05 8.52
CA GLN A 205 20.27 25.32 9.16
C GLN A 205 21.01 26.50 8.49
N PRO A 206 20.37 27.68 8.36
CA PRO A 206 19.03 28.04 8.83
C PRO A 206 17.88 27.65 7.87
N HIS A 207 18.17 26.92 6.79
CA HIS A 207 17.26 26.72 5.66
C HIS A 207 16.44 25.42 5.71
N GLY A 208 16.67 24.55 6.70
CA GLY A 208 16.13 23.18 6.73
C GLY A 208 14.60 23.09 6.55
N ASP A 209 13.85 23.99 7.18
CA ASP A 209 12.38 23.99 7.09
C ASP A 209 11.89 24.47 5.72
N ALA A 210 12.53 25.51 5.16
CA ALA A 210 12.23 25.98 3.81
C ALA A 210 12.55 24.91 2.77
N MET A 211 13.66 24.18 2.94
CA MET A 211 14.00 23.05 2.08
C MET A 211 12.96 21.93 2.17
N ALA A 212 12.54 21.55 3.38
CA ALA A 212 11.51 20.53 3.57
C ALA A 212 10.20 20.92 2.85
N GLN A 213 9.77 22.18 2.95
CA GLN A 213 8.58 22.67 2.26
C GLN A 213 8.71 22.59 0.73
N LEU A 214 9.86 23.01 0.18
CA LEU A 214 10.13 22.97 -1.26
C LEU A 214 10.18 21.53 -1.78
N MET A 215 10.89 20.64 -1.09
CA MET A 215 10.97 19.23 -1.43
C MET A 215 9.60 18.55 -1.39
N ALA A 216 8.81 18.79 -0.34
CA ALA A 216 7.48 18.23 -0.20
C ALA A 216 6.58 18.68 -1.36
N THR A 217 6.62 19.97 -1.71
CA THR A 217 5.87 20.53 -2.84
C THR A 217 6.28 19.88 -4.16
N GLU A 218 7.58 19.76 -4.42
CA GLU A 218 8.11 19.16 -5.65
C GLU A 218 7.75 17.67 -5.79
N LEU A 219 7.79 16.93 -4.68
CA LEU A 219 7.46 15.50 -4.64
C LEU A 219 5.94 15.23 -4.52
N GLY A 220 5.11 16.26 -4.37
CA GLY A 220 3.68 16.13 -4.16
C GLY A 220 3.31 15.47 -2.81
N LEU A 221 4.14 15.70 -1.79
CA LEU A 221 3.97 15.25 -0.42
C LEU A 221 3.63 16.44 0.50
N ASN A 222 3.22 16.14 1.72
CA ASN A 222 3.01 17.14 2.76
C ASN A 222 4.33 17.36 3.53
N ALA A 223 4.61 18.61 3.91
CA ALA A 223 5.75 18.93 4.75
C ALA A 223 5.36 18.80 6.23
N PRO A 224 5.92 17.86 6.99
CA PRO A 224 5.69 17.81 8.43
C PRO A 224 6.48 18.92 9.13
N GLU A 225 5.99 19.34 10.30
CA GLU A 225 6.64 20.35 11.16
C GLU A 225 8.10 19.98 11.46
N ARG A 226 8.36 18.69 11.70
CA ARG A 226 9.69 18.13 11.93
C ARG A 226 9.85 16.76 11.28
N ALA A 227 11.08 16.23 11.32
CA ALA A 227 11.36 14.87 10.89
C ALA A 227 10.66 13.84 11.80
N TRP A 228 10.12 12.77 11.21
CA TRP A 228 9.39 11.71 11.89
C TRP A 228 10.18 10.38 11.92
N HIS A 229 11.51 10.47 12.13
CA HIS A 229 12.41 9.29 12.10
C HIS A 229 11.95 8.17 13.05
N THR A 230 11.41 8.52 14.21
CA THR A 230 10.92 7.58 15.22
C THR A 230 9.43 7.75 15.56
N GLU A 231 8.75 8.66 14.86
CA GLU A 231 7.31 8.93 15.01
C GLU A 231 6.51 8.07 14.00
N ARG A 232 6.26 6.81 14.38
CA ARG A 232 5.67 5.81 13.47
C ARG A 232 4.17 5.61 13.65
N ASP A 233 3.51 6.48 14.40
CA ASP A 233 2.07 6.45 14.64
C ASP A 233 1.25 6.61 13.36
N GLY A 234 1.72 7.43 12.40
CA GLY A 234 1.11 7.55 11.07
C GLY A 234 1.12 6.21 10.31
N LEU A 235 2.27 5.52 10.26
CA LEU A 235 2.38 4.21 9.60
C LEU A 235 1.59 3.12 10.33
N ALA A 236 1.54 3.13 11.66
CA ALA A 236 0.73 2.19 12.44
C ALA A 236 -0.78 2.40 12.22
N THR A 237 -1.22 3.66 12.12
CA THR A 237 -2.61 4.02 11.80
C THR A 237 -2.97 3.59 10.38
N TYR A 238 -2.06 3.78 9.42
CA TYR A 238 -2.19 3.27 8.06
C TYR A 238 -2.28 1.75 7.98
N ALA A 239 -1.42 1.02 8.69
CA ALA A 239 -1.52 -0.42 8.80
C ALA A 239 -2.85 -0.89 9.41
N SER A 240 -3.37 -0.14 10.39
CA SER A 240 -4.68 -0.39 10.98
C SER A 240 -5.82 -0.23 9.97
N TRP A 241 -5.74 0.79 9.10
CA TRP A 241 -6.69 0.98 8.00
C TRP A 241 -6.63 -0.18 6.98
N LEU A 242 -5.43 -0.61 6.56
CA LEU A 242 -5.24 -1.77 5.66
C LEU A 242 -5.89 -3.04 6.23
N SER A 243 -5.68 -3.31 7.52
CA SER A 243 -6.26 -4.45 8.22
C SER A 243 -7.79 -4.35 8.35
N ALA A 244 -8.31 -3.16 8.68
CA ALA A 244 -9.75 -2.94 8.80
C ALA A 244 -10.50 -3.08 7.46
N LEU A 245 -9.89 -2.59 6.37
CA LEU A 245 -10.43 -2.74 5.03
C LEU A 245 -10.46 -4.21 4.62
N THR A 246 -9.32 -4.89 4.67
CA THR A 246 -9.24 -6.32 4.33
C THR A 246 -10.16 -7.18 5.22
N GLY A 247 -10.32 -6.86 6.51
CA GLY A 247 -11.32 -7.48 7.38
C GLY A 247 -12.76 -7.34 6.88
N SER A 248 -13.11 -6.17 6.33
CA SER A 248 -14.44 -5.92 5.75
C SER A 248 -14.65 -6.71 4.46
N LEU A 249 -13.62 -6.81 3.62
CA LEU A 249 -13.64 -7.63 2.40
C LEU A 249 -13.71 -9.13 2.73
N GLY A 250 -13.00 -9.57 3.77
CA GLY A 250 -13.09 -10.95 4.28
C GLY A 250 -14.47 -11.31 4.80
N LYS A 251 -15.22 -10.36 5.37
CA LYS A 251 -16.64 -10.56 5.74
C LYS A 251 -17.49 -10.83 4.49
N ILE A 252 -17.29 -10.08 3.40
CA ILE A 252 -17.97 -10.32 2.11
C ILE A 252 -17.65 -11.74 1.63
N GLY A 253 -16.36 -12.11 1.61
CA GLY A 253 -15.93 -13.45 1.24
C GLY A 253 -16.58 -14.54 2.09
N GLN A 254 -16.61 -14.37 3.41
CA GLN A 254 -17.21 -15.35 4.32
C GLN A 254 -18.71 -15.54 4.09
N ASP A 255 -19.45 -14.45 3.85
CA ASP A 255 -20.88 -14.53 3.51
C ASP A 255 -21.08 -15.29 2.20
N ILE A 256 -20.29 -14.99 1.17
CA ILE A 256 -20.36 -15.66 -0.13
C ILE A 256 -20.01 -17.14 -0.03
N CYS A 257 -18.99 -17.52 0.74
CA CYS A 257 -18.67 -18.92 0.99
C CYS A 257 -19.85 -19.69 1.59
N LEU A 258 -20.52 -19.10 2.59
CA LEU A 258 -21.69 -19.71 3.23
C LEU A 258 -22.90 -19.77 2.29
N MET A 259 -23.07 -18.77 1.44
CA MET A 259 -24.16 -18.75 0.47
C MET A 259 -23.94 -19.70 -0.71
N ALA A 260 -22.68 -19.91 -1.11
CA ALA A 260 -22.31 -20.89 -2.12
C ALA A 260 -22.46 -22.34 -1.62
N GLN A 261 -22.57 -22.55 -0.30
CA GLN A 261 -22.82 -23.86 0.27
C GLN A 261 -24.20 -24.36 -0.18
N GLN A 262 -24.20 -25.49 -0.90
CA GLN A 262 -25.43 -26.10 -1.43
C GLN A 262 -26.46 -26.33 -0.33
N GLY A 263 -27.70 -25.88 -0.56
CA GLY A 263 -28.81 -26.04 0.37
C GLY A 263 -28.87 -25.00 1.50
N VAL A 264 -27.97 -24.00 1.52
CA VAL A 264 -27.98 -22.93 2.54
C VAL A 264 -28.74 -21.70 2.05
N ASP A 265 -28.20 -20.92 1.11
CA ASP A 265 -28.86 -19.72 0.57
C ASP A 265 -28.87 -19.74 -0.98
N ALA A 266 -29.75 -18.96 -1.59
CA ALA A 266 -29.82 -18.82 -3.04
C ALA A 266 -28.73 -17.86 -3.55
N LEU A 267 -27.59 -18.41 -3.97
CA LEU A 267 -26.54 -17.68 -4.69
C LEU A 267 -26.21 -18.42 -5.99
N ALA A 268 -26.08 -17.68 -7.09
CA ALA A 268 -25.49 -18.18 -8.32
C ALA A 268 -24.43 -17.19 -8.81
N GLN A 269 -23.31 -17.72 -9.30
CA GLN A 269 -22.19 -16.92 -9.82
C GLN A 269 -21.66 -17.52 -11.12
N GLN A 270 -21.14 -16.67 -12.01
CA GLN A 270 -20.34 -17.12 -13.16
C GLN A 270 -18.89 -17.35 -12.73
N GLY A 271 -18.23 -18.32 -13.36
CA GLY A 271 -16.85 -18.67 -13.04
C GLY A 271 -16.73 -19.47 -11.72
N GLY A 272 -15.50 -19.54 -11.21
CA GLY A 272 -15.15 -20.37 -10.05
C GLY A 272 -14.30 -21.58 -10.44
N GLY A 273 -13.56 -22.11 -9.47
CA GLY A 273 -12.65 -23.24 -9.71
C GLY A 273 -13.43 -24.49 -10.09
N SER A 274 -13.34 -24.91 -11.35
CA SER A 274 -13.90 -26.17 -11.83
C SER A 274 -13.11 -27.35 -11.25
N SER A 275 -13.80 -28.36 -10.72
CA SER A 275 -13.14 -29.58 -10.30
C SER A 275 -12.87 -30.50 -11.49
N SER A 276 -11.61 -30.91 -11.67
CA SER A 276 -11.21 -31.90 -12.68
C SER A 276 -11.91 -33.26 -12.51
N ALA A 277 -12.44 -33.56 -11.32
CA ALA A 277 -13.16 -34.80 -11.01
C ALA A 277 -14.69 -34.64 -11.00
N MET A 278 -15.22 -33.42 -10.90
CA MET A 278 -16.65 -33.16 -10.71
C MET A 278 -17.11 -31.93 -11.50
N ALA A 279 -17.70 -32.16 -12.68
CA ALA A 279 -18.10 -31.10 -13.62
C ALA A 279 -19.13 -30.10 -13.06
N HIS A 280 -19.93 -30.49 -12.07
CA HIS A 280 -20.93 -29.63 -11.43
C HIS A 280 -20.38 -28.87 -10.19
N LYS A 281 -19.13 -29.12 -9.77
CA LYS A 281 -18.56 -28.52 -8.56
C LYS A 281 -17.90 -27.19 -8.89
N GLN A 282 -18.45 -26.11 -8.32
CA GLN A 282 -17.90 -24.76 -8.37
C GLN A 282 -17.42 -24.37 -6.97
N ASN A 283 -16.10 -24.21 -6.80
CA ASN A 283 -15.54 -23.77 -5.52
C ASN A 283 -15.53 -22.24 -5.44
N PRO A 284 -15.92 -21.63 -4.31
CA PRO A 284 -15.89 -20.17 -4.11
C PRO A 284 -14.46 -19.67 -3.78
N VAL A 285 -13.48 -20.01 -4.63
CA VAL A 285 -12.05 -19.77 -4.38
C VAL A 285 -11.75 -18.31 -4.08
N THR A 286 -12.28 -17.38 -4.88
CA THR A 286 -12.06 -15.94 -4.68
C THR A 286 -12.59 -15.48 -3.32
N ALA A 287 -13.78 -15.92 -2.93
CA ALA A 287 -14.36 -15.63 -1.62
C ALA A 287 -13.53 -16.20 -0.45
N GLU A 288 -12.99 -17.42 -0.59
CA GLU A 288 -12.06 -18.02 0.38
C GLU A 288 -10.75 -17.22 0.50
N LEU A 289 -10.24 -16.69 -0.61
CA LEU A 289 -9.06 -15.84 -0.59
C LEU A 289 -9.30 -14.53 0.13
N LEU A 290 -10.46 -13.89 -0.03
CA LEU A 290 -10.78 -12.68 0.73
C LEU A 290 -10.73 -12.93 2.24
N VAL A 291 -11.22 -14.08 2.70
CA VAL A 291 -11.11 -14.48 4.12
C VAL A 291 -9.63 -14.70 4.51
N THR A 292 -8.84 -15.32 3.64
CA THR A 292 -7.42 -15.58 3.88
C THR A 292 -6.62 -14.28 4.00
N LEU A 293 -6.80 -13.33 3.06
CA LEU A 293 -6.13 -12.04 3.04
C LEU A 293 -6.53 -11.16 4.24
N ALA A 294 -7.81 -11.18 4.62
CA ALA A 294 -8.28 -10.53 5.84
C ALA A 294 -7.53 -11.03 7.09
N ARG A 295 -7.39 -12.36 7.22
CA ARG A 295 -6.69 -12.97 8.36
C ARG A 295 -5.19 -12.71 8.32
N TYR A 296 -4.59 -12.66 7.14
CA TYR A 296 -3.18 -12.32 6.97
C TYR A 296 -2.90 -10.91 7.50
N ASN A 297 -3.59 -9.88 7.02
CA ASN A 297 -3.37 -8.52 7.51
C ASN A 297 -3.67 -8.36 9.01
N ALA A 298 -4.69 -9.06 9.52
CA ALA A 298 -4.97 -9.08 10.95
C ALA A 298 -3.82 -9.69 11.78
N GLY A 299 -3.13 -10.71 11.25
CA GLY A 299 -1.96 -11.32 11.87
C GLY A 299 -0.69 -10.47 11.76
N GLN A 300 -0.56 -9.67 10.71
CA GLN A 300 0.57 -8.76 10.51
C GLN A 300 0.47 -7.48 11.35
N LEU A 301 -0.75 -6.97 11.58
CA LEU A 301 -0.98 -5.69 12.27
C LEU A 301 -0.28 -5.56 13.64
N PRO A 302 -0.24 -6.57 14.53
CA PRO A 302 0.50 -6.47 15.78
C PRO A 302 1.99 -6.17 15.60
N LEU A 303 2.62 -6.65 14.51
CA LEU A 303 4.02 -6.35 14.23
C LEU A 303 4.20 -4.85 13.93
N MET A 304 3.31 -4.24 13.14
CA MET A 304 3.33 -2.80 12.88
C MET A 304 3.12 -1.96 14.15
N HIS A 305 2.36 -2.44 15.13
CA HIS A 305 2.28 -1.76 16.43
C HIS A 305 3.58 -1.89 17.24
N GLN A 306 4.28 -3.03 17.13
CA GLN A 306 5.59 -3.17 17.80
C GLN A 306 6.64 -2.24 17.19
N THR A 307 6.55 -1.94 15.89
CA THR A 307 7.50 -1.00 15.27
C THR A 307 7.39 0.40 15.84
N MET A 308 6.32 0.78 16.56
CA MET A 308 6.24 2.11 17.18
C MET A 308 7.28 2.35 18.27
N VAL A 309 7.91 1.29 18.81
CA VAL A 309 8.91 1.40 19.88
C VAL A 309 10.30 1.66 19.29
N HIS A 310 10.44 2.70 18.47
CA HIS A 310 11.76 3.15 18.02
C HIS A 310 12.53 3.76 19.18
N GLU A 311 13.68 3.20 19.53
CA GLU A 311 14.59 3.79 20.51
C GLU A 311 15.35 5.00 19.93
N GLN A 312 15.54 6.03 20.77
CA GLN A 312 16.37 7.22 20.50
C GLN A 312 15.96 7.94 19.20
N GLU A 313 16.91 8.41 18.40
CA GLU A 313 16.65 9.16 17.16
C GLU A 313 16.56 8.26 15.91
N ARG A 314 16.90 6.96 16.00
CA ARG A 314 16.74 5.96 14.93
C ARG A 314 16.88 4.53 15.45
N SER A 315 15.84 3.71 15.30
CA SER A 315 15.92 2.27 15.60
C SER A 315 16.18 1.45 14.36
N GLY A 316 17.34 0.78 14.28
CA GLY A 316 17.57 -0.20 13.21
C GLY A 316 16.66 -1.41 13.30
N ALA A 317 16.32 -1.84 14.52
CA ALA A 317 15.52 -3.04 14.75
C ALA A 317 14.05 -2.83 14.38
N MET A 318 13.44 -1.73 14.83
CA MET A 318 12.03 -1.48 14.54
C MET A 318 11.82 -1.04 13.10
N TRP A 319 12.73 -0.22 12.56
CA TRP A 319 12.63 0.24 11.18
C TRP A 319 12.72 -0.91 10.17
N THR A 320 13.65 -1.86 10.37
CA THR A 320 13.76 -3.04 9.49
C THR A 320 12.55 -3.97 9.59
N LEU A 321 11.88 -4.03 10.75
CA LEU A 321 10.62 -4.76 10.90
C LEU A 321 9.49 -4.14 10.03
N GLU A 322 9.45 -2.81 9.89
CA GLU A 322 8.50 -2.14 8.98
C GLU A 322 8.71 -2.59 7.53
N TRP A 323 9.98 -2.66 7.07
CA TRP A 323 10.34 -3.09 5.72
C TRP A 323 9.84 -4.50 5.43
N MET A 324 9.85 -5.38 6.43
CA MET A 324 9.40 -6.76 6.30
C MET A 324 7.88 -6.91 6.23
N VAL A 325 7.13 -5.97 6.78
CA VAL A 325 5.70 -6.15 7.07
C VAL A 325 4.83 -5.25 6.20
N LEU A 326 5.11 -3.95 6.15
CA LEU A 326 4.20 -2.97 5.55
C LEU A 326 3.96 -3.19 4.04
N PRO A 327 4.99 -3.38 3.18
CA PRO A 327 4.79 -3.62 1.75
C PRO A 327 3.92 -4.84 1.45
N ALA A 328 4.05 -5.90 2.26
CA ALA A 328 3.25 -7.11 2.12
C ALA A 328 1.79 -6.88 2.55
N MET A 329 1.55 -6.08 3.60
CA MET A 329 0.18 -5.69 3.99
C MET A 329 -0.51 -4.85 2.91
N MET A 330 0.25 -3.97 2.25
CA MET A 330 -0.21 -3.16 1.13
C MET A 330 -0.56 -4.05 -0.08
N THR A 331 0.35 -4.91 -0.52
CA THR A 331 0.10 -5.86 -1.63
C THR A 331 -1.13 -6.75 -1.36
N CYS A 332 -1.26 -7.27 -0.13
CA CYS A 332 -2.43 -8.02 0.32
C CYS A 332 -3.74 -7.22 0.18
N THR A 333 -3.71 -5.93 0.52
CA THR A 333 -4.87 -5.04 0.43
C THR A 333 -5.25 -4.77 -1.02
N GLY A 334 -4.27 -4.53 -1.89
CA GLY A 334 -4.47 -4.39 -3.33
C GLY A 334 -5.15 -5.62 -3.92
N ALA A 335 -4.58 -6.81 -3.67
CA ALA A 335 -5.13 -8.07 -4.14
C ALA A 335 -6.56 -8.29 -3.62
N ALA A 336 -6.82 -8.01 -2.34
CA ALA A 336 -8.15 -8.16 -1.75
C ALA A 336 -9.19 -7.26 -2.42
N LEU A 337 -8.86 -5.99 -2.74
CA LEU A 337 -9.77 -5.08 -3.43
C LEU A 337 -10.10 -5.55 -4.85
N ARG A 338 -9.07 -5.99 -5.60
CA ARG A 338 -9.23 -6.52 -6.94
C ARG A 338 -10.13 -7.77 -6.94
N LEU A 339 -9.79 -8.76 -6.10
CA LEU A 339 -10.55 -9.99 -5.95
C LEU A 339 -11.99 -9.74 -5.45
N ALA A 340 -12.20 -8.75 -4.57
CA ALA A 340 -13.54 -8.42 -4.10
C ALA A 340 -14.41 -7.88 -5.24
N THR A 341 -13.87 -7.01 -6.07
CA THR A 341 -14.58 -6.47 -7.24
C THR A 341 -14.93 -7.58 -8.23
N GLU A 342 -13.95 -8.42 -8.58
CA GLU A 342 -14.15 -9.60 -9.43
C GLU A 342 -15.25 -10.53 -8.85
N GLN A 343 -15.21 -10.78 -7.55
CA GLN A 343 -16.17 -11.65 -6.87
C GLN A 343 -17.59 -11.07 -6.88
N ILE A 344 -17.75 -9.76 -6.65
CA ILE A 344 -19.07 -9.12 -6.70
C ILE A 344 -19.63 -9.14 -8.12
N GLN A 345 -18.80 -8.83 -9.13
CA GLN A 345 -19.20 -8.88 -10.54
C GLN A 345 -19.54 -10.29 -11.04
N ALA A 346 -18.95 -11.32 -10.42
CA ALA A 346 -19.27 -12.71 -10.73
C ALA A 346 -20.68 -13.13 -10.26
N ILE A 347 -21.31 -12.42 -9.32
CA ILE A 347 -22.63 -12.78 -8.80
C ILE A 347 -23.70 -12.50 -9.85
N THR A 348 -24.39 -13.56 -10.27
CA THR A 348 -25.50 -13.49 -11.25
C THR A 348 -26.87 -13.49 -10.60
N ARG A 349 -26.96 -14.02 -9.37
CA ARG A 349 -28.18 -14.06 -8.59
C ARG A 349 -27.85 -14.12 -7.10
N ILE A 350 -28.56 -13.32 -6.32
CA ILE A 350 -28.56 -13.36 -4.86
C ILE A 350 -30.00 -13.28 -4.37
N GLY A 351 -30.41 -14.24 -3.56
CA GLY A 351 -31.81 -14.42 -3.16
C GLY A 351 -32.68 -15.07 -4.24
N ASP A 352 -33.92 -15.34 -3.87
CA ASP A 352 -34.95 -15.82 -4.77
C ASP A 352 -35.79 -14.66 -5.28
N ALA A 353 -36.21 -14.71 -6.54
CA ALA A 353 -37.12 -13.70 -7.09
C ALA A 353 -38.36 -13.59 -6.19
N ALA A 354 -38.78 -12.36 -5.89
CA ALA A 354 -39.99 -12.13 -5.12
C ALA A 354 -41.14 -12.94 -5.74
N SER A 355 -41.77 -13.81 -4.95
CA SER A 355 -42.97 -14.52 -5.41
C SER A 355 -44.03 -13.47 -5.75
N PRO A 356 -44.66 -13.51 -6.94
CA PRO A 356 -45.81 -12.66 -7.21
C PRO A 356 -46.88 -13.02 -6.18
N ILE A 357 -47.26 -12.03 -5.35
CA ILE A 357 -48.32 -12.16 -4.35
C ILE A 357 -49.65 -12.43 -5.03
#